data_AF-A0A2U1MJI7-F1
#
_entry.id   AF-A0A2U1MJI7-F1
#
_cell.length_a   1.000
_cell.length_b   1.000
_cell.length_c   1.000
_cell.angle_alpha   90.00
_cell.angle_beta   90.00
_cell.angle_gamma   90.00
#
_symmetry.space_group_name_H-M   'P 1'
#
loop_
_entity.id
_entity.type
_entity.pdbx_description
1 polymer ?
#
loop_
_entity_poly.entity_id
_entity_poly.type
_entity_poly.pdbx_seq_one_letter_code
_entity_poly.pdbx_strand_id
1 'polypeptide(L)'
;MYYSFIPGRMRNKCSKVVLVMWLSVLFMVLQIFTATLSSWLTLDQLRPPLSTLEHVGFPNGSFLRNFIINKYNISAASLLPVNNAEDFKNVLSNGTVDVIFDELPYIPLFLSKYGPEYTKLGPIIQAPGAVLNVTESDTMTEMKKKYLGLSDPVISQPDQAHPQSLDVQSFTGLFVFMGIVITAAITTSEIAIRQRKNKIHVEKKKKRRYNTR
;
A
#
# COMPACT_ATOMS: atom_id res chain seq x y z
N MET A 1 15.33 -33.66 35.80
CA MET A 1 15.80 -32.44 35.12
C MET A 1 14.58 -31.66 34.64
N TYR A 2 13.91 -30.92 35.54
CA TYR A 2 12.77 -30.04 35.20
C TYR A 2 13.15 -28.63 35.64
N TYR A 3 13.42 -27.76 34.66
CA TYR A 3 13.68 -26.35 34.90
C TYR A 3 12.40 -25.67 35.38
N SER A 4 12.27 -25.54 36.70
CA SER A 4 11.29 -24.66 37.33
C SER A 4 11.81 -23.24 37.21
N PHE A 5 11.35 -22.52 36.18
CA PHE A 5 11.57 -21.09 36.05
C PHE A 5 10.80 -20.36 37.16
N ILE A 6 11.52 -20.01 38.22
CA ILE A 6 11.05 -19.33 39.43
C ILE A 6 10.29 -18.06 39.03
N PRO A 7 9.00 -17.89 39.39
CA PRO A 7 8.32 -16.61 39.22
C PRO A 7 8.82 -15.68 40.32
N GLY A 8 9.93 -15.00 40.03
CA GLY A 8 10.47 -13.93 40.85
C GLY A 8 9.44 -12.81 40.97
N ARG A 9 8.88 -12.69 42.17
CA ARG A 9 7.88 -11.70 42.59
C ARG A 9 8.48 -10.29 42.54
N MET A 10 8.51 -9.66 41.37
CA MET A 10 8.96 -8.27 41.22
C MET A 10 7.81 -7.30 41.48
N ARG A 11 7.75 -6.78 42.72
CA ARG A 11 6.81 -5.77 43.18
C ARG A 11 7.28 -4.35 42.81
N ASN A 12 7.64 -4.11 41.55
CA ASN A 12 8.00 -2.76 41.09
C ASN A 12 7.04 -2.30 40.00
N LYS A 13 6.23 -1.30 40.35
CA LYS A 13 5.23 -0.71 39.45
C LYS A 13 5.85 -0.09 38.21
N CYS A 14 7.08 0.41 38.30
CA CYS A 14 7.80 0.94 37.15
C CYS A 14 8.07 -0.12 36.08
N SER A 15 8.40 -1.36 36.47
CA SER A 15 8.67 -2.46 35.53
C SER A 15 7.43 -2.82 34.69
N LYS A 16 6.22 -2.74 35.27
CA LYS A 16 4.97 -2.94 34.52
C LYS A 16 4.71 -1.84 33.50
N VAL A 17 5.03 -0.58 33.82
CA VAL A 17 4.88 0.53 32.87
C VAL A 17 5.85 0.38 31.71
N VAL A 18 7.11 0.00 31.98
CA VAL A 18 8.10 -0.26 30.93
C VAL A 18 7.66 -1.42 30.04
N LEU A 19 7.12 -2.51 30.60
CA LEU A 19 6.63 -3.66 29.82
C LEU A 19 5.48 -3.26 28.89
N VAL A 20 4.54 -2.42 29.36
CA VAL A 20 3.41 -1.94 28.55
C VAL A 20 3.89 -1.01 27.43
N MET A 21 4.82 -0.09 27.73
CA MET A 21 5.43 0.75 26.70
C MET A 21 6.14 -0.10 25.64
N TRP A 22 6.91 -1.10 26.07
CA TRP A 22 7.64 -1.99 25.20
C TRP A 22 6.71 -2.83 24.30
N LEU A 23 5.62 -3.36 24.86
CA LEU A 23 4.58 -4.05 24.07
C LEU A 23 3.92 -3.13 23.03
N SER A 24 3.67 -1.87 23.40
CA SER A 24 3.05 -0.90 22.48
C SER A 24 3.95 -0.59 21.28
N VAL A 25 5.27 -0.52 21.48
CA VAL A 25 6.23 -0.33 20.39
C VAL A 25 6.26 -1.55 19.49
N LEU A 26 6.29 -2.76 20.06
CA LEU A 26 6.26 -4.01 19.29
C LEU A 26 5.00 -4.11 18.42
N PHE A 27 3.86 -3.65 18.94
CA PHE A 27 2.60 -3.62 18.20
C PHE A 27 2.59 -2.60 17.05
N MET A 28 3.14 -1.40 17.26
CA MET A 28 3.31 -0.39 16.20
C MET A 28 4.16 -0.94 15.05
N VAL A 29 5.25 -1.64 15.37
CA VAL A 29 6.11 -2.28 14.37
C VAL A 29 5.34 -3.35 13.59
N LEU A 30 4.52 -4.16 14.26
CA LEU A 30 3.69 -5.18 13.60
C LEU A 30 2.70 -4.56 12.61
N GLN A 31 2.04 -3.45 12.99
CA GLN A 31 1.12 -2.73 12.12
C GLN A 31 1.81 -2.14 10.89
N ILE A 32 2.96 -1.48 11.07
CA ILE A 32 3.74 -0.91 9.96
C ILE A 32 4.24 -2.03 9.04
N PHE A 33 4.67 -3.15 9.60
CA PHE A 33 5.09 -4.32 8.83
C PHE A 33 3.92 -4.90 8.02
N THR A 34 2.74 -5.08 8.62
CA THR A 34 1.54 -5.53 7.90
C THR A 34 1.10 -4.55 6.82
N ALA A 35 1.15 -3.24 7.07
CA ALA A 35 0.81 -2.21 6.08
C ALA A 35 1.82 -2.14 4.92
N THR A 36 3.12 -2.24 5.23
CA THR A 36 4.18 -2.23 4.22
C THR A 36 4.13 -3.50 3.36
N LEU A 37 3.88 -4.65 3.98
CA LEU A 37 3.68 -5.92 3.28
C LEU A 37 2.42 -5.87 2.42
N SER A 38 1.32 -5.32 2.93
CA SER A 38 0.09 -5.12 2.18
C SER A 38 0.32 -4.21 0.97
N SER A 39 1.04 -3.09 1.13
CA SER A 39 1.37 -2.18 0.04
C SER A 39 2.16 -2.88 -1.07
N TRP A 40 3.13 -3.71 -0.70
CA TRP A 40 3.88 -4.51 -1.67
C TRP A 40 2.96 -5.52 -2.38
N LEU A 41 2.10 -6.23 -1.64
CA LEU A 41 1.17 -7.20 -2.24
C LEU A 41 0.19 -6.53 -3.22
N THR A 42 -0.29 -5.33 -2.89
CA THR A 42 -1.15 -4.55 -3.79
C THR A 42 -0.42 -4.12 -5.06
N LEU A 43 0.88 -3.82 -4.97
CA LEU A 43 1.71 -3.43 -6.12
C LEU A 43 1.96 -4.59 -7.08
N ASP A 44 2.14 -5.80 -6.56
CA ASP A 44 2.28 -7.02 -7.38
C ASP A 44 0.94 -7.45 -8.00
N GLN A 45 -0.20 -7.20 -7.35
CA GLN A 45 -1.52 -7.59 -7.85
C GLN A 45 -2.09 -6.65 -8.93
N LEU A 46 -1.67 -5.37 -8.96
CA LEU A 46 -1.98 -4.41 -10.02
C LEU A 46 -1.26 -4.72 -11.34
N ARG A 47 -0.22 -5.56 -11.29
CA ARG A 47 0.51 -5.99 -12.48
C ARG A 47 -0.11 -7.31 -12.94
N PRO A 48 -0.77 -7.37 -14.11
CA PRO A 48 -1.17 -8.66 -14.65
C PRO A 48 0.07 -9.55 -14.75
N PRO A 49 -0.03 -10.86 -14.47
CA PRO A 49 1.08 -11.79 -14.64
C PRO A 49 1.41 -11.85 -16.14
N LEU A 50 2.28 -10.95 -16.59
CA LEU A 50 2.73 -10.79 -17.97
C LEU A 50 3.43 -12.07 -18.48
N SER A 51 3.73 -13.02 -17.59
CA SER A 51 4.23 -14.36 -17.89
C SER A 51 3.20 -15.28 -18.58
N THR A 52 1.93 -14.88 -18.63
CA THR A 52 0.86 -15.62 -19.34
C THR A 52 0.56 -15.05 -20.73
N LEU A 53 1.23 -13.98 -21.14
CA LEU A 53 1.01 -13.37 -22.46
C LEU A 53 1.80 -14.14 -23.51
N GLU A 54 1.10 -14.98 -24.25
CA GLU A 54 1.68 -15.76 -25.35
C GLU A 54 1.88 -14.91 -26.61
N HIS A 55 1.13 -13.82 -26.79
CA HIS A 55 1.20 -12.99 -28.00
C HIS A 55 1.24 -11.50 -27.67
N VAL A 56 2.38 -10.87 -27.95
CA VAL A 56 2.65 -9.48 -27.58
C VAL A 56 2.97 -8.64 -28.82
N GLY A 57 2.15 -7.62 -29.07
CA GLY A 57 2.36 -6.66 -30.15
C GLY A 57 3.32 -5.53 -29.76
N PHE A 58 4.12 -5.06 -30.71
CA PHE A 58 4.96 -3.87 -30.53
C PHE A 58 5.18 -3.12 -31.85
N PRO A 59 5.40 -1.79 -31.83
CA PRO A 59 5.72 -1.02 -33.03
C PRO A 59 7.00 -1.52 -33.70
N ASN A 60 6.95 -1.77 -35.02
CA ASN A 60 8.11 -2.19 -35.78
C ASN A 60 9.20 -1.10 -35.75
N GLY A 61 10.48 -1.51 -35.67
CA GLY A 61 11.61 -0.60 -35.55
C GLY A 61 11.79 0.06 -34.17
N SER A 62 10.97 -0.28 -33.18
CA SER A 62 11.11 0.26 -31.82
C SER A 62 12.18 -0.45 -30.98
N PHE A 63 12.71 0.26 -29.98
CA PHE A 63 13.60 -0.30 -28.96
C PHE A 63 12.87 -1.27 -28.01
N LEU A 64 11.54 -1.28 -28.06
CA LEU A 64 10.67 -2.07 -27.19
C LEU A 64 10.92 -3.56 -27.38
N ARG A 65 11.31 -4.03 -28.56
CA ARG A 65 11.65 -5.44 -28.80
C ARG A 65 12.70 -5.96 -27.79
N ASN A 66 13.83 -5.28 -27.70
CA ASN A 66 14.92 -5.69 -26.81
C ASN A 66 14.57 -5.43 -25.34
N PHE A 67 13.83 -4.36 -25.08
CA PHE A 67 13.37 -4.04 -23.73
C PHE A 67 12.42 -5.11 -23.16
N ILE A 68 11.47 -5.58 -23.97
CA ILE A 68 10.49 -6.59 -23.55
C ILE A 68 11.18 -7.92 -23.29
N ILE A 69 12.07 -8.36 -24.19
CA ILE A 69 12.86 -9.59 -24.02
C ILE A 69 13.67 -9.52 -22.72
N ASN A 70 14.42 -8.44 -22.51
CA ASN A 70 15.33 -8.34 -21.36
C ASN A 70 14.60 -8.15 -20.03
N LYS A 71 13.48 -7.40 -20.02
CA LYS A 71 12.77 -7.06 -18.78
C LYS A 71 11.72 -8.08 -18.38
N TYR A 72 11.04 -8.69 -19.36
CA TYR A 72 9.92 -9.61 -19.12
C TYR A 72 10.26 -11.06 -19.43
N ASN A 73 11.46 -11.35 -19.95
CA ASN A 73 11.90 -12.69 -20.33
C ASN A 73 10.93 -13.37 -21.31
N ILE A 74 10.30 -12.57 -22.17
CA ILE A 74 9.36 -13.01 -23.21
C ILE A 74 10.16 -13.47 -24.43
N SER A 75 9.75 -14.58 -25.03
CA SER A 75 10.40 -15.13 -26.22
C SER A 75 10.30 -14.17 -27.41
N ALA A 76 11.35 -14.08 -28.22
CA ALA A 76 11.28 -13.29 -29.44
C ALA A 76 10.24 -13.81 -30.45
N ALA A 77 9.84 -15.08 -30.34
CA ALA A 77 8.85 -15.70 -31.21
C ALA A 77 7.40 -15.30 -30.86
N SER A 78 7.13 -14.90 -29.62
CA SER A 78 5.82 -14.40 -29.18
C SER A 78 5.63 -12.89 -29.44
N LEU A 79 6.65 -12.23 -30.00
CA LEU A 79 6.62 -10.81 -30.32
C LEU A 79 6.18 -10.60 -31.76
N LEU A 80 5.08 -9.86 -31.95
CA LEU A 80 4.56 -9.50 -33.25
C LEU A 80 4.87 -8.02 -33.57
N PRO A 81 5.71 -7.74 -34.58
CA PRO A 81 5.92 -6.36 -35.03
C PRO A 81 4.68 -5.86 -35.77
N VAL A 82 4.20 -4.68 -35.39
CA VAL A 82 3.03 -4.03 -36.00
C VAL A 82 3.45 -2.64 -36.49
N ASN A 83 3.03 -2.26 -37.69
CA ASN A 83 3.52 -1.02 -38.33
C ASN A 83 2.58 0.17 -38.12
N ASN A 84 1.26 -0.07 -38.14
CA ASN A 84 0.27 1.01 -38.19
C ASN A 84 -0.70 0.97 -37.01
N ALA A 85 -1.28 2.14 -36.68
CA ALA A 85 -2.30 2.26 -35.65
C ALA A 85 -3.59 1.50 -35.97
N GLU A 86 -3.91 1.31 -37.25
CA GLU A 86 -5.06 0.52 -37.70
C GLU A 86 -4.79 -0.97 -37.55
N ASP A 87 -3.55 -1.40 -37.82
CA ASP A 87 -3.13 -2.78 -37.62
C ASP A 87 -3.18 -3.14 -36.14
N PHE A 88 -2.78 -2.23 -35.23
CA PHE A 88 -2.93 -2.42 -33.79
C PHE A 88 -4.36 -2.74 -33.38
N LYS A 89 -5.34 -1.97 -33.89
CA LYS A 89 -6.76 -2.24 -33.65
C LYS A 89 -7.14 -3.63 -34.18
N ASN A 90 -6.74 -3.95 -35.40
CA ASN A 90 -7.09 -5.22 -36.04
C ASN A 90 -6.52 -6.43 -35.28
N VAL A 91 -5.25 -6.37 -34.85
CA VAL A 91 -4.63 -7.49 -34.12
C VAL A 91 -5.20 -7.68 -32.72
N LEU A 92 -5.65 -6.60 -32.05
CA LEU A 92 -6.34 -6.71 -30.76
C LEU A 92 -7.77 -7.23 -30.93
N SER A 93 -8.54 -6.66 -31.86
CA SER A 93 -9.93 -7.08 -32.08
C SER A 93 -10.03 -8.52 -32.58
N ASN A 94 -9.04 -8.99 -33.35
CA ASN A 94 -8.97 -10.36 -33.82
C ASN A 94 -8.41 -11.34 -32.77
N GLY A 95 -7.96 -10.86 -31.60
CA GLY A 95 -7.31 -11.70 -30.58
C GLY A 95 -5.98 -12.31 -31.04
N THR A 96 -5.33 -11.72 -32.05
CA THR A 96 -4.00 -12.17 -32.53
C THR A 96 -2.90 -11.80 -31.55
N VAL A 97 -3.09 -10.71 -30.80
CA VAL A 97 -2.23 -10.32 -29.68
C VAL A 97 -3.09 -9.99 -28.46
N ASP A 98 -2.58 -10.36 -27.29
CA ASP A 98 -3.27 -10.13 -26.02
C ASP A 98 -3.02 -8.72 -25.49
N VAL A 99 -1.79 -8.21 -25.72
CA VAL A 99 -1.32 -6.90 -25.23
C VAL A 99 -0.40 -6.26 -26.26
N ILE A 100 -0.49 -4.93 -26.39
CA ILE A 100 0.51 -4.12 -27.10
C ILE A 100 1.36 -3.35 -26.10
N PHE A 101 2.67 -3.34 -26.34
CA PHE A 101 3.60 -2.41 -25.73
C PHE A 101 3.86 -1.27 -26.70
N ASP A 102 3.56 -0.05 -26.29
CA ASP A 102 3.82 1.16 -27.05
C ASP A 102 4.32 2.26 -26.13
N GLU A 103 4.88 3.31 -26.71
CA GLU A 103 5.40 4.45 -25.97
C GLU A 103 4.24 5.26 -25.36
N LEU A 104 4.49 5.82 -24.17
CA LEU A 104 3.49 6.54 -23.36
C LEU A 104 2.67 7.62 -24.09
N PRO A 105 3.18 8.43 -25.06
CA PRO A 105 2.35 9.43 -25.73
C PRO A 105 1.36 8.85 -26.74
N TYR A 106 1.61 7.65 -27.30
CA TYR A 106 0.77 7.06 -28.35
C TYR A 106 -0.45 6.33 -27.80
N ILE A 107 -0.33 5.68 -26.63
CA ILE A 107 -1.43 4.99 -25.95
C ILE A 107 -2.67 5.88 -25.76
N PRO A 108 -2.59 7.09 -25.15
CA PRO A 108 -3.77 7.92 -24.97
C PRO A 108 -4.36 8.43 -26.29
N LEU A 109 -3.56 8.58 -27.34
CA LEU A 109 -4.02 8.96 -28.69
C LEU A 109 -4.76 7.80 -29.38
N PHE A 110 -4.29 6.58 -29.20
CA PHE A 110 -4.98 5.38 -29.67
C PHE A 110 -6.32 5.20 -28.97
N LEU A 111 -6.35 5.35 -27.65
CA LEU A 111 -7.58 5.24 -26.85
C LEU A 111 -8.59 6.34 -27.17
N SER A 112 -8.16 7.58 -27.44
CA SER A 112 -9.09 8.63 -27.84
C SER A 112 -9.73 8.35 -29.21
N LYS A 113 -9.03 7.66 -30.11
CA LYS A 113 -9.52 7.31 -31.45
C LYS A 113 -10.42 6.06 -31.46
N TYR A 114 -10.14 5.06 -30.61
CA TYR A 114 -10.82 3.76 -30.67
C TYR A 114 -11.63 3.39 -29.40
N GLY A 115 -11.51 4.14 -28.31
CA GLY A 115 -12.58 4.49 -27.37
C GLY A 115 -12.92 3.53 -26.21
N PRO A 116 -13.81 2.53 -26.35
CA PRO A 116 -14.31 1.79 -25.19
C PRO A 116 -13.84 0.34 -25.07
N GLU A 117 -13.32 -0.27 -26.14
CA GLU A 117 -12.96 -1.71 -26.15
C GLU A 117 -11.58 -1.99 -25.56
N TYR A 118 -10.78 -0.94 -25.34
CA TYR A 118 -9.38 -1.05 -24.97
C TYR A 118 -9.10 -0.32 -23.67
N THR A 119 -8.27 -0.91 -22.84
CA THR A 119 -7.88 -0.36 -21.54
C THR A 119 -6.37 -0.22 -21.48
N LYS A 120 -5.91 0.94 -21.01
CA LYS A 120 -4.49 1.13 -20.67
C LYS A 120 -4.14 0.31 -19.44
N LEU A 121 -3.17 -0.59 -19.59
CA LEU A 121 -2.49 -1.21 -18.46
C LEU A 121 -1.40 -0.24 -17.96
N GLY A 122 -1.27 -0.13 -16.63
CA GLY A 122 -0.47 0.89 -15.94
C GLY A 122 0.99 1.01 -16.38
N PRO A 123 1.72 2.05 -15.93
CA PRO A 123 3.07 2.32 -16.39
C PRO A 123 4.03 1.15 -16.09
N ILE A 124 4.50 0.54 -17.17
CA ILE A 124 5.42 -0.61 -17.21
C ILE A 124 6.82 -0.21 -16.70
N ILE A 125 7.09 1.10 -16.62
CA ILE A 125 8.29 1.71 -16.05
C ILE A 125 7.82 2.76 -15.03
N GLN A 126 8.21 2.57 -13.77
CA GLN A 126 7.98 3.57 -12.74
C GLN A 126 8.96 4.72 -12.98
N ALA A 127 8.45 5.88 -13.38
CA ALA A 127 9.27 7.08 -13.50
C ALA A 127 9.69 7.55 -12.11
N PRO A 128 10.91 8.10 -11.93
CA PRO A 128 11.30 8.70 -10.66
C PRO A 128 10.33 9.83 -10.29
N GLY A 129 10.00 9.97 -9.00
CA GLY A 129 8.90 10.84 -8.53
C GLY A 129 8.96 12.30 -9.00
N ALA A 130 10.16 12.83 -9.25
CA ALA A 130 10.32 14.17 -9.83
C ALA A 130 9.76 14.27 -11.27
N VAL A 131 9.92 13.21 -12.07
CA VAL A 131 9.41 13.14 -13.45
C VAL A 131 7.90 12.95 -13.46
N LEU A 132 7.34 12.19 -12.51
CA LEU A 132 5.89 12.06 -12.38
C LEU A 132 5.24 13.41 -12.02
N ASN A 133 5.83 14.14 -11.07
CA ASN A 133 5.36 15.47 -10.67
C ASN A 133 5.37 16.50 -11.82
N VAL A 134 6.38 16.43 -12.71
CA VAL A 134 6.42 17.27 -13.91
C VAL A 134 5.39 16.82 -14.94
N THR A 135 5.15 15.52 -15.07
CA THR A 135 4.18 14.95 -16.01
C THR A 135 2.73 15.26 -15.60
N GLU A 136 2.47 15.37 -14.30
CA GLU A 136 1.16 15.68 -13.70
C GLU A 136 0.91 17.19 -13.53
N SER A 137 1.86 18.04 -13.90
CA SER A 137 1.70 19.50 -13.83
C SER A 137 0.62 20.00 -14.80
N ASP A 138 -0.15 21.01 -14.38
CA ASP A 138 -1.13 21.72 -15.21
C ASP A 138 -0.52 22.19 -16.55
N THR A 139 0.74 22.62 -16.52
CA THR A 139 1.49 23.08 -17.70
C THR A 139 1.68 21.97 -18.74
N MET A 140 1.98 20.75 -18.31
CA MET A 140 2.15 19.59 -19.19
C MET A 140 0.80 19.15 -19.77
N THR A 141 -0.26 19.22 -18.96
CA THR A 141 -1.63 18.93 -19.41
C THR A 141 -2.09 19.92 -20.48
N GLU A 142 -1.79 21.21 -20.31
CA GLU A 142 -2.09 22.25 -21.31
C GLU A 142 -1.32 22.03 -22.61
N MET A 143 -0.01 21.74 -22.53
CA MET A 143 0.80 21.41 -23.71
C MET A 143 0.28 20.17 -24.43
N LYS A 144 -0.04 19.10 -23.69
CA LYS A 144 -0.62 17.88 -24.24
C LYS A 144 -1.93 18.17 -24.99
N LYS A 145 -2.82 18.99 -24.42
CA LYS A 145 -4.06 19.40 -25.07
C LYS A 145 -3.79 20.21 -26.33
N LYS A 146 -2.87 21.17 -26.29
CA LYS A 146 -2.55 22.08 -27.39
C LYS A 146 -1.92 21.36 -28.59
N TYR A 147 -1.01 20.42 -28.35
CA TYR A 147 -0.24 19.77 -29.41
C TYR A 147 -0.80 18.41 -29.83
N LEU A 148 -1.44 17.66 -28.92
CA LEU A 148 -1.97 16.33 -29.20
C LEU A 148 -3.49 16.28 -29.31
N GLY A 149 -4.20 17.40 -29.06
CA GLY A 149 -5.65 17.47 -29.16
C GLY A 149 -6.39 16.59 -28.14
N LEU A 150 -5.67 16.05 -27.15
CA LEU A 150 -6.21 15.22 -26.08
C LEU A 150 -6.95 16.14 -25.09
N SER A 151 -8.26 16.30 -25.29
CA SER A 151 -9.15 16.86 -24.27
C SER A 151 -9.36 15.82 -23.16
N ASP A 152 -9.68 16.28 -21.95
CA ASP A 152 -9.81 15.55 -20.69
C ASP A 152 -10.25 14.07 -20.79
N PRO A 153 -9.75 13.20 -19.90
CA PRO A 153 -9.55 11.80 -20.19
C PRO A 153 -10.87 11.05 -20.46
N VAL A 154 -11.03 10.54 -21.68
CA VAL A 154 -11.48 9.14 -21.86
C VAL A 154 -10.31 8.23 -21.47
N ILE A 155 -9.86 8.41 -20.24
CA ILE A 155 -9.11 7.46 -19.45
C ILE A 155 -10.04 7.26 -18.27
N SER A 156 -11.17 6.63 -18.54
CA SER A 156 -11.54 5.55 -17.65
C SER A 156 -10.36 4.56 -17.72
N GLN A 157 -9.34 4.85 -16.91
CA GLN A 157 -8.77 3.79 -16.11
C GLN A 157 -9.99 2.98 -15.64
N PRO A 158 -10.00 1.65 -15.67
CA PRO A 158 -10.84 0.99 -14.72
C PRO A 158 -10.35 1.53 -13.39
N ASP A 159 -11.01 2.58 -12.92
CA ASP A 159 -11.18 2.93 -11.53
C ASP A 159 -12.11 1.84 -10.97
N GLN A 160 -11.67 0.59 -11.16
CA GLN A 160 -11.93 -0.53 -10.30
C GLN A 160 -10.73 -0.69 -9.36
N ALA A 161 -10.16 0.42 -8.92
CA ALA A 161 -10.44 0.74 -7.53
C ALA A 161 -11.64 1.69 -7.57
N HIS A 162 -12.87 1.17 -7.66
CA HIS A 162 -13.85 1.39 -6.59
C HIS A 162 -13.17 2.20 -5.49
N PRO A 163 -13.57 3.46 -5.20
CA PRO A 163 -12.93 4.21 -4.15
C PRO A 163 -12.88 3.22 -3.01
N GLN A 164 -11.68 2.80 -2.62
CA GLN A 164 -11.50 2.16 -1.34
C GLN A 164 -11.73 3.34 -0.40
N SER A 165 -12.99 3.82 -0.32
CA SER A 165 -13.60 4.37 0.85
C SER A 165 -13.12 3.39 1.89
N LEU A 166 -12.10 3.82 2.63
CA LEU A 166 -11.40 2.98 3.57
C LEU A 166 -12.49 2.41 4.45
N ASP A 167 -12.83 1.15 4.17
CA ASP A 167 -13.98 0.52 4.77
C ASP A 167 -13.74 0.52 6.27
N VAL A 168 -14.80 0.62 7.05
CA VAL A 168 -14.72 0.70 8.53
C VAL A 168 -13.93 -0.51 9.08
N GLN A 169 -13.89 -1.60 8.30
CA GLN A 169 -13.06 -2.78 8.50
C GLN A 169 -11.54 -2.51 8.47
N SER A 170 -11.04 -1.64 7.58
CA SER A 170 -9.62 -1.25 7.55
C SER A 170 -9.22 -0.41 8.77
N PHE A 171 -10.17 0.28 9.40
CA PHE A 171 -9.97 1.02 10.64
C PHE A 171 -10.21 0.18 11.91
N THR A 172 -10.64 -1.07 11.78
CA THR A 172 -10.89 -1.96 12.94
C THR A 172 -9.61 -2.16 13.75
N GLY A 173 -8.44 -2.25 13.11
CA GLY A 173 -7.15 -2.31 13.80
C GLY A 173 -6.87 -1.07 14.67
N LEU A 174 -7.27 0.11 14.20
CA LEU A 174 -7.11 1.38 14.92
C LEU A 174 -8.05 1.44 16.14
N PHE A 175 -9.30 1.00 16.00
CA PHE A 175 -10.25 0.95 17.13
C PHE A 175 -9.80 -0.02 18.22
N VAL A 176 -9.30 -1.20 17.84
CA VAL A 176 -8.75 -2.18 18.80
C VAL A 176 -7.52 -1.60 19.51
N PHE A 177 -6.64 -0.89 18.80
CA PHE A 177 -5.50 -0.20 19.41
C PHE A 177 -5.92 0.84 20.44
N MET A 178 -6.87 1.72 20.09
CA MET A 178 -7.38 2.74 21.00
C MET A 178 -8.00 2.10 22.26
N GLY A 179 -8.71 0.97 22.11
CA GLY A 179 -9.23 0.20 23.23
C GLY A 179 -8.13 -0.32 24.17
N ILE A 180 -7.04 -0.85 23.63
CA ILE A 180 -5.90 -1.35 24.43
C ILE A 180 -5.22 -0.19 25.18
N VAL A 181 -5.03 0.96 24.53
CA VAL A 181 -4.44 2.15 25.16
C VAL A 181 -5.32 2.66 26.30
N ILE A 182 -6.64 2.74 26.10
CA ILE A 182 -7.60 3.21 27.11
C ILE A 182 -7.64 2.25 28.31
N THR A 183 -7.68 0.94 28.07
CA THR A 183 -7.69 -0.05 29.17
C THR A 183 -6.37 -0.06 29.95
N ALA A 184 -5.23 0.13 29.29
CA ALA A 184 -3.95 0.32 29.95
C ALA A 184 -3.91 1.61 30.80
N ALA A 185 -4.45 2.72 30.29
CA ALA A 185 -4.57 3.97 31.04
C ALA A 185 -5.49 3.83 32.27
N ILE A 186 -6.62 3.13 32.14
CA ILE A 186 -7.57 2.90 33.23
C ILE A 186 -6.93 2.02 34.31
N THR A 187 -6.29 0.91 33.93
CA THR A 187 -5.66 0.00 34.88
C THR A 187 -4.50 0.66 35.63
N THR A 188 -3.67 1.45 34.95
CA THR A 188 -2.59 2.22 35.61
C THR A 188 -3.15 3.26 36.58
N SER A 189 -4.25 3.93 36.23
CA SER A 189 -4.95 4.89 37.10
C SER A 189 -5.55 4.22 38.36
N GLU A 190 -6.29 3.12 38.21
CA GLU A 190 -6.86 2.34 39.32
C GLU A 190 -5.78 1.89 40.30
N ILE A 191 -4.67 1.40 39.76
CA ILE A 191 -3.53 0.92 40.52
C ILE A 191 -2.85 2.07 41.29
N ALA A 192 -2.80 3.29 40.73
CA ALA A 192 -2.30 4.48 41.40
C ALA A 192 -3.23 4.94 42.54
N ILE A 193 -4.55 4.94 42.31
CA ILE A 193 -5.58 5.33 43.29
C ILE A 193 -5.60 4.36 44.48
N ARG A 194 -5.61 3.04 44.24
CA ARG A 194 -5.58 2.03 45.31
C ARG A 194 -4.34 2.17 46.18
N GLN A 195 -3.20 2.57 45.59
CA GLN A 195 -2.00 2.82 46.37
C GLN A 195 -2.03 4.10 47.20
N ARG A 196 -2.60 5.21 46.70
CA ARG A 196 -2.86 6.40 47.51
C ARG A 196 -3.74 6.06 48.71
N LYS A 197 -4.83 5.30 48.49
CA LYS A 197 -5.71 4.83 49.57
C LYS A 197 -4.96 3.98 50.61
N ASN A 198 -4.15 3.01 50.18
CA ASN A 198 -3.35 2.20 51.10
C ASN A 198 -2.32 3.03 51.88
N LYS A 199 -1.64 3.99 51.25
CA LYS A 199 -0.67 4.87 51.92
C LYS A 199 -1.36 5.74 52.98
N ILE A 200 -2.51 6.32 52.66
CA ILE A 200 -3.32 7.12 53.60
C ILE A 200 -3.85 6.26 54.76
N HIS A 201 -4.29 5.02 54.50
CA HIS A 201 -4.76 4.13 55.55
C HIS A 201 -3.64 3.73 56.52
N VAL A 202 -2.43 3.46 56.00
CA VAL A 202 -1.24 3.16 56.81
C VAL A 202 -0.82 4.38 57.65
N GLU A 203 -0.80 5.57 57.05
CA GLU A 203 -0.55 6.84 57.75
C GLU A 203 -1.54 7.07 58.90
N LYS A 204 -2.85 6.89 58.66
CA LYS A 204 -3.88 7.03 59.70
C LYS A 204 -3.71 6.02 60.83
N LYS A 205 -3.34 4.77 60.54
CA LYS A 205 -3.06 3.74 61.56
C LYS A 205 -1.83 4.08 62.41
N LYS A 206 -0.78 4.64 61.82
CA LYS A 206 0.41 5.10 62.54
C LYS A 206 0.09 6.25 63.50
N LYS A 207 -0.66 7.26 63.05
CA LYS A 207 -1.08 8.38 63.90
C LYS A 207 -1.95 7.96 65.08
N ARG A 208 -2.88 7.01 64.89
CA ARG A 208 -3.68 6.47 65.99
C ARG A 208 -2.83 5.78 67.06
N ARG A 209 -1.87 4.93 66.66
CA ARG A 209 -0.96 4.25 67.61
C ARG A 209 -0.07 5.21 68.40
N TYR A 210 0.30 6.35 67.82
CA TYR A 210 1.11 7.35 68.50
C TYR A 210 0.32 8.11 69.57
N ASN A 211 -0.99 8.31 69.38
CA ASN A 211 -1.86 9.07 70.29
C ASN A 211 -2.47 8.23 71.43
N THR A 212 -2.13 6.94 71.54
CA THR A 212 -2.65 6.01 72.58
C THR A 212 -1.57 5.53 73.55
N ARG A 213 -0.39 6.17 73.52
CA ARG A 213 0.71 6.02 74.48
C ARG A 213 1.02 7.39 75.05
#